data_AF-A0A0K0DP59-F1
#
_entry.id   AF-A0A0K0DP59-F1
#
_cell.length_a   1.000
_cell.length_b   1.000
_cell.length_c   1.000
_cell.angle_alpha   90.00
_cell.angle_beta   90.00
_cell.angle_gamma   90.00
#
_symmetry.space_group_name_H-M   'P 1'
#
loop_
_entity.id
_entity.type
_entity.pdbx_description
1 polymer ?
#
loop_
_entity_poly.entity_id
_entity_poly.type
_entity_poly.pdbx_seq_one_letter_code
_entity_poly.pdbx_strand_id
1 'polypeptide(L)'
;MVEAKKVAGNNVVVLDKYNDKIQVSSTKLFGEKFANTLVLQSMIHLADLSNPTKPIDLYRQWNSRILEEYWRQGDREKELGIEVSPMCDRGNVTIEKSQVGFIDYIVHPLYETWADLVYPDAQNILDQLEENREWYQSRIPEEPDTARSGTNS
;
A
#
# COMPACT_ATOMS: atom_id res chain seq x y z
N MET A 1 8.67 -24.68 38.05
CA MET A 1 7.60 -25.03 37.09
C MET A 1 8.02 -24.47 35.75
N VAL A 2 8.11 -25.35 34.76
CA VAL A 2 8.50 -25.07 33.38
C VAL A 2 7.23 -24.83 32.56
N GLU A 3 7.37 -24.14 31.43
CA GLU A 3 6.42 -23.93 30.32
C GLU A 3 5.44 -22.74 30.49
N ALA A 4 5.21 -21.88 29.49
CA ALA A 4 5.13 -22.18 28.06
C ALA A 4 5.83 -21.17 27.12
N LYS A 5 6.33 -21.75 26.03
CA LYS A 5 6.91 -21.18 24.82
C LYS A 5 5.76 -20.89 23.84
N LYS A 6 5.75 -19.74 23.15
CA LYS A 6 5.47 -19.71 21.70
C LYS A 6 6.05 -18.46 21.04
N VAL A 7 7.11 -18.71 20.28
CA VAL A 7 7.63 -17.80 19.25
C VAL A 7 6.68 -17.86 18.06
N ALA A 8 6.17 -16.70 17.66
CA ALA A 8 5.68 -16.37 16.32
C ALA A 8 5.86 -14.85 16.22
N GLY A 9 6.81 -14.30 15.45
CA GLY A 9 7.05 -14.64 14.06
C GLY A 9 5.92 -14.07 13.20
N ASN A 10 5.63 -12.78 13.33
CA ASN A 10 4.80 -12.02 12.39
C ASN A 10 5.34 -10.59 12.35
N ASN A 11 6.13 -10.29 11.31
CA ASN A 11 6.55 -8.93 10.94
C ASN A 11 5.40 -8.13 10.31
N VAL A 12 4.17 -8.34 10.78
CA VAL A 12 3.01 -7.57 10.36
C VAL A 12 2.83 -6.49 11.41
N VAL A 13 3.31 -5.29 11.11
CA VAL A 13 2.91 -4.09 11.84
C VAL A 13 1.42 -3.93 11.57
N VAL A 14 0.60 -4.35 12.54
CA VAL A 14 -0.86 -4.22 12.47
C VAL A 14 -1.19 -2.72 12.43
N LEU A 15 -1.85 -2.30 11.34
CA LEU A 15 -2.25 -0.92 11.06
C LEU A 15 -3.11 -0.29 12.18
N ASP A 16 -3.74 -1.11 13.02
CA ASP A 16 -4.52 -0.65 14.19
C ASP A 16 -3.74 0.25 15.15
N LYS A 17 -2.40 0.20 15.14
CA LYS A 17 -1.57 1.03 16.04
C LYS A 17 -1.32 2.45 15.57
N TYR A 18 -1.62 2.79 14.32
CA TYR A 18 -1.41 4.17 13.82
C TYR A 18 -2.48 5.15 14.33
N ASN A 19 -3.69 4.66 14.62
CA ASN A 19 -4.79 5.49 15.12
C ASN A 19 -4.67 5.89 16.60
N ASP A 20 -3.84 5.22 17.39
CA ASP A 20 -3.57 5.61 18.78
C ASP A 20 -2.46 6.68 18.83
N LYS A 21 -2.81 7.89 18.39
CA LYS A 21 -2.22 9.16 18.87
C LYS A 21 -0.69 9.15 18.97
N ILE A 22 -0.01 9.18 17.82
CA ILE A 22 1.46 9.16 17.75
C ILE A 22 2.15 10.31 18.52
N GLN A 23 1.45 11.40 18.89
CA GLN A 23 2.15 12.61 19.36
C GLN A 23 2.23 12.87 20.88
N VAL A 24 1.54 12.14 21.78
CA VAL A 24 1.62 12.48 23.23
C VAL A 24 1.68 11.29 24.21
N SER A 25 1.15 10.12 23.85
CA SER A 25 1.14 8.97 24.78
C SER A 25 2.43 8.16 24.79
N SER A 26 3.12 8.05 23.66
CA SER A 26 4.25 7.13 23.49
C SER A 26 5.50 7.54 24.26
N THR A 27 5.83 8.83 24.30
CA THR A 27 6.97 9.36 25.08
C THR A 27 6.73 9.20 26.57
N LYS A 28 5.48 9.34 27.02
CA LYS A 28 5.09 9.22 28.42
C LYS A 28 5.01 7.76 28.90
N LEU A 29 4.68 6.81 28.03
CA LEU A 29 4.61 5.37 28.35
C LEU A 29 5.92 4.60 28.11
N PHE A 30 6.70 4.94 27.08
CA PHE A 30 7.81 4.10 26.60
C PHE A 30 9.18 4.82 26.54
N GLY A 31 9.22 6.13 26.86
CA GLY A 31 10.44 6.94 26.90
C GLY A 31 10.92 7.44 25.53
N GLU A 32 11.74 8.49 25.54
CA GLU A 32 12.22 9.19 24.33
C GLU A 32 12.94 8.29 23.33
N LYS A 33 13.73 7.33 23.80
CA LYS A 33 14.49 6.42 22.94
C LYS A 33 13.58 5.53 22.09
N PHE A 34 12.46 5.08 22.64
CA PHE A 34 11.49 4.26 21.91
C PHE A 34 10.75 5.10 20.86
N ALA A 35 10.31 6.31 21.23
CA ALA A 35 9.67 7.24 20.32
C ALA A 35 10.57 7.57 19.11
N ASN A 36 11.86 7.88 19.35
CA ASN A 36 12.81 8.17 18.28
C ASN A 36 13.02 6.97 17.35
N THR A 37 13.11 5.76 17.90
CA THR A 37 13.27 4.53 17.10
C THR A 37 12.05 4.29 16.21
N LEU A 38 10.84 4.48 16.76
CA LEU A 38 9.59 4.31 16.02
C LEU A 38 9.49 5.30 14.86
N VAL A 39 9.83 6.58 15.08
CA VAL A 39 9.81 7.60 14.02
C VAL A 39 10.79 7.23 12.90
N LEU A 40 12.00 6.79 13.23
CA LEU A 40 12.99 6.37 12.22
C LEU A 40 12.54 5.14 11.41
N GLN A 41 11.90 4.17 12.06
CA GLN A 41 11.32 3.01 11.38
C GLN A 41 10.20 3.43 10.42
N SER A 42 9.30 4.31 10.87
CA SER A 42 8.23 4.85 10.03
C SER A 42 8.79 5.61 8.83
N MET A 43 9.84 6.42 9.00
CA MET A 43 10.49 7.14 7.89
C MET A 43 11.02 6.21 6.82
N ILE A 44 11.70 5.12 7.21
CA ILE A 44 12.22 4.13 6.24
C ILE A 44 11.07 3.44 5.52
N HIS A 45 10.00 3.09 6.23
CA HIS A 45 8.84 2.44 5.64
C HIS A 45 8.09 3.34 4.66
N LEU A 46 7.91 4.63 5.00
CA LEU A 46 7.37 5.64 4.09
C LEU A 46 8.22 5.75 2.83
N ALA A 47 9.55 5.81 2.97
CA ALA A 47 10.46 5.89 1.84
C ALA A 47 10.33 4.69 0.89
N ASP A 48 10.20 3.48 1.46
CA ASP A 48 9.99 2.24 0.71
C ASP A 48 8.66 2.25 -0.08
N LEU A 49 7.60 2.80 0.52
CA LEU A 49 6.27 2.95 -0.10
C LEU A 49 6.06 4.30 -0.80
N SER A 50 7.13 5.03 -1.14
CA SER A 50 7.01 6.40 -1.68
C SER A 50 6.69 6.49 -3.16
N ASN A 51 6.64 5.38 -3.89
CA ASN A 51 6.43 5.42 -5.35
C ASN A 51 5.16 6.18 -5.76
N PRO A 52 3.99 5.98 -5.11
CA PRO A 52 2.76 6.68 -5.48
C PRO A 52 2.74 8.16 -5.12
N THR A 53 3.73 8.67 -4.38
CA THR A 53 3.82 10.08 -3.98
C THR A 53 4.77 10.90 -4.86
N LYS A 54 5.35 10.27 -5.88
CA LYS A 54 6.25 10.94 -6.85
C LYS A 54 5.49 11.40 -8.09
N PRO A 55 6.03 12.35 -8.87
CA PRO A 55 5.43 12.76 -10.14
C PRO A 55 5.04 11.55 -11.00
N ILE A 56 3.87 11.62 -11.65
CA ILE A 56 3.22 10.47 -12.30
C ILE A 56 4.14 9.69 -13.25
N ASP A 57 5.04 10.36 -13.97
CA ASP A 57 5.98 9.72 -14.90
C ASP A 57 7.01 8.83 -14.20
N LEU A 58 7.42 9.18 -12.97
CA LEU A 58 8.28 8.34 -12.14
C LEU A 58 7.49 7.20 -11.53
N TYR A 59 6.30 7.49 -10.99
CA TYR A 59 5.45 6.46 -10.39
C TYR A 59 5.13 5.36 -11.42
N ARG A 60 4.78 5.73 -12.65
CA ARG A 60 4.51 4.76 -13.73
C ARG A 60 5.70 3.87 -14.05
N GLN A 61 6.93 4.39 -14.00
CA GLN A 61 8.13 3.57 -14.20
C GLN A 61 8.31 2.53 -13.09
N TRP A 62 8.09 2.92 -11.84
CA TRP A 62 8.14 1.98 -10.71
C TRP A 62 7.04 0.93 -10.80
N ASN A 63 5.82 1.35 -11.13
CA ASN A 63 4.70 0.44 -11.33
C ASN A 63 4.98 -0.59 -12.43
N SER A 64 5.53 -0.14 -13.57
CA SER A 64 5.92 -1.07 -14.65
C SER A 64 6.96 -2.10 -14.20
N ARG A 65 7.93 -1.71 -13.35
CA ARG A 65 8.99 -2.60 -12.87
C ARG A 65 8.46 -3.65 -11.90
N ILE A 66 7.61 -3.25 -10.95
CA ILE A 66 7.04 -4.20 -9.97
C ILE A 66 6.06 -5.16 -10.63
N LEU A 67 5.27 -4.70 -11.61
CA LEU A 67 4.39 -5.58 -12.39
C LEU A 67 5.18 -6.58 -13.22
N GLU A 68 6.29 -6.15 -13.85
CA GLU A 68 7.18 -7.08 -14.56
C GLU A 68 7.75 -8.15 -13.62
N GLU A 69 8.13 -7.79 -12.41
CA GLU A 69 8.59 -8.73 -11.39
C GLU A 69 7.49 -9.72 -10.99
N TYR A 70 6.28 -9.23 -10.68
CA TYR A 70 5.13 -10.06 -10.34
C TYR A 70 4.76 -11.01 -11.47
N TRP A 71 4.77 -10.54 -12.71
CA TRP A 71 4.42 -11.39 -13.84
C TRP A 71 5.47 -12.44 -14.16
N ARG A 72 6.76 -12.17 -13.89
CA ARG A 72 7.81 -13.20 -13.97
C ARG A 72 7.63 -14.26 -12.88
N GLN A 73 7.26 -13.85 -11.67
CA GLN A 73 6.92 -14.79 -10.61
C GLN A 73 5.71 -15.65 -11.01
N GLY A 74 4.64 -15.03 -11.50
CA GLY A 74 3.42 -15.74 -11.90
C GLY A 74 3.65 -16.72 -13.06
N ASP A 75 4.46 -16.36 -14.05
CA ASP A 75 4.85 -17.28 -15.12
C ASP A 75 5.58 -18.50 -14.53
N ARG A 76 6.48 -18.29 -13.57
CA ARG A 76 7.22 -19.38 -12.94
C ARG A 76 6.33 -20.25 -12.06
N GLU A 77 5.37 -19.67 -11.36
CA GLU A 77 4.37 -20.41 -10.58
C GLU A 77 3.51 -21.31 -11.49
N LYS A 78 3.09 -20.79 -12.66
CA LYS A 78 2.39 -21.58 -13.69
C LYS A 78 3.23 -22.73 -14.22
N GLU A 79 4.50 -22.49 -14.53
CA GLU A 79 5.43 -23.53 -14.99
C GLU A 79 5.63 -24.66 -13.96
N LEU A 80 5.64 -24.30 -12.68
CA LEU A 80 5.78 -25.25 -11.57
C LEU A 80 4.46 -25.96 -11.23
N GLY A 81 3.33 -25.58 -11.84
CA GLY A 81 2.01 -26.14 -11.55
C GLY A 81 1.50 -25.81 -10.14
N ILE A 82 1.95 -24.71 -9.56
CA ILE A 82 1.49 -24.22 -8.25
C ILE A 82 0.48 -23.08 -8.44
N GLU A 83 -0.27 -22.78 -7.37
CA GLU A 83 -1.20 -21.65 -7.36
C GLU A 83 -0.45 -20.34 -7.62
N VAL A 84 -0.97 -19.53 -8.54
CA VAL A 84 -0.37 -18.23 -8.89
C VAL A 84 -0.70 -17.23 -7.80
N SER A 85 0.32 -16.54 -7.31
CA SER A 85 0.19 -15.54 -6.26
C SER A 85 -0.74 -14.39 -6.70
N PRO A 86 -1.44 -13.74 -5.75
CA PRO A 86 -2.22 -12.55 -6.06
C PRO A 86 -1.40 -11.53 -6.85
N MET A 87 -2.04 -10.84 -7.81
CA MET A 87 -1.42 -9.84 -8.69
C MET A 87 -0.35 -10.36 -9.67
N CYS A 88 0.06 -11.63 -9.58
CA CYS A 88 1.11 -12.20 -10.42
C CYS A 88 0.60 -12.75 -11.76
N ASP A 89 -0.73 -12.92 -11.93
CA ASP A 89 -1.31 -13.29 -13.21
C ASP A 89 -1.57 -12.08 -14.12
N ARG A 90 -0.70 -11.87 -15.10
CA ARG A 90 -0.84 -10.82 -16.13
C ARG A 90 -2.15 -10.87 -16.92
N GLY A 91 -2.85 -12.02 -16.96
CA GLY A 91 -4.11 -12.19 -17.68
C GLY A 91 -5.36 -11.75 -16.91
N ASN A 92 -5.24 -11.47 -15.61
CA ASN A 92 -6.40 -11.22 -14.73
C ASN A 92 -6.22 -9.96 -13.85
N VAL A 93 -5.36 -9.03 -14.26
CA VAL A 93 -5.05 -7.82 -13.49
C VAL A 93 -5.49 -6.59 -14.27
N THR A 94 -6.37 -5.79 -13.67
CA THR A 94 -6.58 -4.39 -14.08
C THR A 94 -5.61 -3.52 -13.30
N ILE A 95 -4.56 -3.03 -13.97
CA ILE A 95 -3.47 -2.28 -13.34
C ILE A 95 -4.01 -1.06 -12.60
N GLU A 96 -4.93 -0.33 -13.22
CA GLU A 96 -5.49 0.91 -12.68
C GLU A 96 -6.29 0.65 -11.40
N LYS A 97 -7.19 -0.35 -11.40
CA LYS A 97 -7.94 -0.75 -10.21
C LYS A 97 -6.99 -1.18 -9.08
N SER A 98 -5.93 -1.91 -9.41
CA SER A 98 -4.93 -2.35 -8.44
C SER A 98 -4.17 -1.18 -7.81
N GLN A 99 -3.74 -0.20 -8.59
CA GLN A 99 -3.00 0.95 -8.05
C GLN A 99 -3.90 1.85 -7.20
N VAL A 100 -5.17 2.03 -7.57
CA VAL A 100 -6.14 2.74 -6.71
C VAL A 100 -6.32 2.01 -5.38
N GLY A 101 -6.54 0.68 -5.40
CA GLY A 101 -6.66 -0.10 -4.18
C GLY A 101 -5.39 -0.06 -3.31
N PHE A 102 -4.22 -0.12 -3.93
CA PHE A 102 -2.94 0.00 -3.21
C PHE A 102 -2.80 1.36 -2.51
N ILE A 103 -3.17 2.44 -3.19
CA ILE A 103 -3.17 3.78 -2.58
C ILE A 103 -4.18 3.84 -1.43
N ASP A 104 -5.43 3.44 -1.67
CA ASP A 104 -6.53 3.58 -0.70
C ASP A 104 -6.30 2.78 0.59
N TYR A 105 -5.80 1.55 0.46
CA TYR A 105 -5.71 0.63 1.60
C TYR A 105 -4.34 0.61 2.29
N ILE A 106 -3.28 1.09 1.63
CA ILE A 106 -1.91 0.98 2.17
C ILE A 106 -1.24 2.34 2.24
N VAL A 107 -1.10 3.03 1.10
CA VAL A 107 -0.22 4.20 1.02
C VAL A 107 -0.86 5.45 1.61
N HIS A 108 -2.13 5.71 1.31
CA HIS A 108 -2.82 6.91 1.80
C HIS A 108 -2.92 6.95 3.33
N PRO A 109 -3.39 5.89 4.05
CA PRO A 109 -3.46 5.93 5.51
C PRO A 109 -2.09 6.16 6.16
N LEU A 110 -1.03 5.61 5.56
CA LEU A 110 0.34 5.77 6.05
C LEU A 110 0.84 7.22 5.87
N TYR A 111 0.63 7.81 4.69
CA TYR A 111 1.08 9.16 4.36
C TYR A 111 0.24 10.25 5.04
N GLU A 112 -1.07 10.03 5.20
CA GLU A 112 -1.95 10.91 5.96
C GLU A 112 -1.50 10.99 7.43
N THR A 113 -1.27 9.83 8.07
CA THR A 113 -0.78 9.79 9.45
C THR A 113 0.59 10.49 9.60
N TRP A 114 1.46 10.35 8.60
CA TRP A 114 2.74 11.04 8.59
C TRP A 114 2.60 12.55 8.38
N ALA A 115 1.71 12.97 7.47
CA ALA A 115 1.46 14.38 7.22
C ALA A 115 0.91 15.10 8.46
N ASP A 116 0.03 14.45 9.21
CA ASP A 116 -0.42 14.94 10.53
C ASP A 116 0.75 15.08 11.52
N LEU A 117 1.69 14.12 11.50
CA LEU A 117 2.84 14.11 12.41
C LEU A 117 3.80 15.28 12.20
N VAL A 118 4.05 15.62 10.93
CA VAL A 118 5.04 16.63 10.53
C VAL A 118 4.39 17.88 9.93
N TYR A 119 3.11 18.11 10.20
CA TYR A 119 2.36 19.20 9.60
C TYR A 119 3.08 20.55 9.79
N PRO A 120 3.21 21.37 8.71
CA PRO A 120 2.66 21.21 7.36
C PRO A 120 3.62 20.59 6.33
N ASP A 121 4.77 20.06 6.75
CA ASP A 121 5.93 19.82 5.87
C ASP A 121 5.72 18.74 4.80
N ALA A 122 4.77 17.83 4.99
CA ALA A 122 4.47 16.75 4.04
C ALA A 122 3.20 16.96 3.22
N GLN A 123 2.55 18.13 3.30
CA GLN A 123 1.28 18.38 2.61
C GLN A 123 1.42 18.21 1.09
N ASN A 124 2.49 18.76 0.51
CA ASN A 124 2.76 18.62 -0.93
C ASN A 124 2.95 17.15 -1.39
N ILE A 125 3.42 16.28 -0.50
CA ILE A 125 3.58 14.85 -0.79
C ILE A 125 2.21 14.17 -0.79
N LEU A 126 1.34 14.54 0.14
CA LEU A 126 -0.02 14.03 0.23
C LEU A 126 -0.87 14.51 -0.96
N ASP A 127 -0.79 15.80 -1.32
CA ASP A 127 -1.47 16.35 -2.49
C ASP A 127 -1.05 15.60 -3.77
N GLN A 128 0.24 15.32 -3.95
CA GLN A 128 0.73 14.57 -5.11
C GLN A 128 0.21 13.12 -5.12
N LEU A 129 0.08 12.49 -3.95
CA LEU A 129 -0.49 11.14 -3.82
C LEU A 129 -1.95 11.12 -4.27
N GLU A 130 -2.75 12.09 -3.84
CA GLU A 130 -4.15 12.25 -4.23
C GLU A 130 -4.29 12.48 -5.73
N GLU A 131 -3.48 13.38 -6.32
CA GLU A 131 -3.45 13.60 -7.77
C GLU A 131 -3.16 12.31 -8.55
N ASN A 132 -2.18 11.53 -8.10
CA ASN A 132 -1.84 10.26 -8.75
C ASN A 132 -2.95 9.22 -8.61
N ARG A 133 -3.63 9.19 -7.45
CA ARG A 133 -4.79 8.31 -7.25
C ARG A 133 -5.91 8.65 -8.23
N GLU A 134 -6.24 9.93 -8.38
CA GLU A 134 -7.23 10.40 -9.36
C GLU A 134 -6.82 10.09 -10.80
N TRP A 135 -5.54 10.22 -11.11
CA TRP A 135 -4.99 9.88 -12.42
C TRP A 135 -5.23 8.41 -12.78
N TYR A 136 -5.04 7.48 -11.84
CA TYR A 136 -5.34 6.06 -12.05
C TYR A 136 -6.84 5.79 -12.06
N GLN A 137 -7.61 6.40 -11.16
CA GLN A 137 -9.06 6.24 -11.08
C GLN A 137 -9.75 6.64 -12.40
N SER A 138 -9.34 7.75 -13.01
CA SER A 138 -9.88 8.25 -14.28
C SER A 138 -9.56 7.35 -15.49
N ARG A 139 -8.69 6.36 -15.33
CA ARG A 139 -8.27 5.42 -16.38
C ARG A 139 -8.81 4.00 -16.18
N ILE A 140 -9.56 3.77 -15.12
CA ILE A 140 -10.25 2.48 -14.93
C ILE A 140 -11.28 2.32 -16.05
N PRO A 141 -11.22 1.25 -16.85
CA PRO A 141 -12.23 1.00 -17.88
C PRO A 141 -13.62 0.83 -17.26
N GLU A 142 -14.63 1.46 -17.85
CA GLU A 142 -16.02 1.13 -17.53
C GLU A 142 -16.31 -0.32 -17.92
N GLU A 143 -16.94 -1.09 -17.04
CA GLU A 143 -17.36 -2.44 -17.38
C GLU A 143 -18.44 -2.37 -18.47
N PRO A 144 -18.35 -3.19 -19.53
CA PRO A 144 -19.38 -3.20 -20.56
C PRO A 144 -20.72 -3.58 -19.94
N ASP A 145 -21.74 -2.79 -20.26
CA ASP A 145 -23.10 -2.80 -19.69
C ASP A 145 -23.90 -4.03 -20.18
N THR A 146 -23.41 -5.25 -19.96
CA THR A 146 -24.03 -6.49 -20.48
C THR A 146 -25.14 -7.05 -19.59
N ALA A 147 -25.63 -6.30 -18.60
CA ALA A 147 -26.62 -6.80 -17.63
C ALA A 147 -28.04 -6.21 -17.77
N ARG A 148 -28.34 -5.39 -18.80
CA ARG A 148 -29.66 -4.74 -18.94
C ARG A 148 -30.49 -5.09 -20.19
N SER A 149 -30.02 -5.93 -21.10
CA SER A 149 -30.83 -6.41 -22.24
C SER A 149 -31.15 -7.89 -22.12
N GLY A 150 -31.99 -8.25 -21.14
CA GLY A 150 -32.23 -9.67 -20.85
C GLY A 150 -33.54 -10.02 -20.16
N THR A 151 -34.59 -9.19 -20.25
CA THR A 151 -35.97 -9.64 -20.00
C THR A 151 -36.93 -8.86 -20.90
N ASN A 152 -37.02 -9.28 -22.17
CA ASN A 152 -38.13 -8.96 -23.04
C ASN A 152 -39.27 -9.97 -22.79
N SER A 153 -40.48 -9.42 -22.68
CA SER A 153 -41.74 -9.84 -23.33
C SER A 153 -42.22 -11.29 -23.20
#